data_AF-A0A523F652-F1
#
_entry.id   AF-A0A523F652-F1
#
_cell.length_a   1.000
_cell.length_b   1.000
_cell.length_c   1.000
_cell.angle_alpha   90.00
_cell.angle_beta   90.00
_cell.angle_gamma   90.00
#
_symmetry.space_group_name_H-M   'P 1'
#
loop_
_entity.id
_entity.type
_entity.pdbx_description
1 polymer ?
#
loop_
_entity_poly.entity_id
_entity_poly.type
_entity_poly.pdbx_seq_one_letter_code
_entity_poly.pdbx_strand_id
1 'polypeptide(L)' 'MPNAAKTYVRYIDAMNRVVGRFAMYLIFAMMGILLYSSITKTFFIPPLWTLEMAQFIMVAYYLLGGAYSMQL' A
#
# COMPACT_ATOMS: atom_id res chain seq x y z
N MET A 1 8.62 30.45 15.04
CA MET A 1 8.48 29.48 13.92
C MET A 1 7.40 30.01 12.98
N PRO A 2 7.74 30.39 11.74
CA PRO A 2 6.83 31.04 10.81
C PRO A 2 5.59 30.17 10.51
N ASN A 3 4.42 30.81 10.44
CA ASN A 3 3.12 30.14 10.35
C ASN A 3 3.00 29.20 9.13
N ALA A 4 3.72 29.50 8.04
CA ALA A 4 3.78 28.65 6.84
C ALA A 4 4.34 27.24 7.13
N ALA A 5 5.37 27.14 7.97
CA ALA A 5 5.97 25.85 8.32
C ALA A 5 5.01 24.99 9.16
N LYS A 6 4.21 25.60 10.04
CA LYS A 6 3.19 24.87 10.83
C LYS A 6 2.07 24.32 9.95
N THR A 7 1.61 25.09 8.96
CA THR A 7 0.56 24.64 8.03
C THR A 7 1.04 23.49 7.15
N TYR A 8 2.29 23.55 6.68
CA TYR A 8 2.91 22.48 5.91
C TYR A 8 3.01 21.18 6.71
N VAL A 9 3.51 21.25 7.95
CA VAL A 9 3.58 20.09 8.83
C VAL A 9 2.20 19.51 9.10
N ARG A 10 1.17 20.34 9.33
CA ARG A 10 -0.20 19.87 9.56
C ARG A 10 -0.82 19.19 8.33
N TYR A 11 -0.47 19.64 7.12
CA TYR A 11 -0.89 19.00 5.88
C TYR A 11 -0.22 17.64 5.66
N ILE A 12 1.09 17.56 5.90
CA ILE A 12 1.83 16.30 5.84
C ILE A 12 1.31 15.32 6.88
N ASP A 13 1.04 15.77 8.10
CA ASP A 13 0.51 14.93 9.17
C ASP A 13 -0.89 14.39 8.86
N ALA A 14 -1.72 15.19 8.18
CA ALA A 14 -3.02 14.75 7.67
C ALA A 14 -2.89 13.74 6.51
N MET A 15 -2.00 14.01 5.54
CA MET A 15 -1.70 13.07 4.45
C MET A 15 -1.23 11.73 4.98
N ASN A 16 -0.30 11.74 5.95
CA ASN A 16 0.32 10.52 6.44
C ASN A 16 -0.68 9.66 7.25
N ARG A 17 -1.65 10.28 7.96
CA ARG A 17 -2.81 9.56 8.54
C ARG A 17 -3.70 8.89 7.48
N VAL A 18 -3.97 9.56 6.36
CA VAL A 18 -4.79 9.00 5.27
C VAL A 18 -4.05 7.86 4.58
N VAL A 19 -2.77 8.05 4.29
CA VAL A 19 -1.89 7.05 3.67
C VAL A 19 -1.74 5.82 4.57
N GLY A 20 -1.52 5.99 5.88
CA GLY A 20 -1.46 4.87 6.81
C GLY A 20 -2.75 4.05 6.89
N ARG A 21 -3.91 4.72 6.83
CA ARG A 21 -5.21 4.04 6.77
C ARG A 21 -5.38 3.29 5.45
N PHE A 22 -4.93 3.87 4.33
CA PHE A 22 -4.92 3.22 3.02
C PHE A 22 -3.96 2.01 3.00
N ALA A 23 -2.82 2.12 3.67
CA ALA A 23 -1.84 1.06 3.79
C ALA A 23 -2.40 -0.18 4.53
N MET A 24 -3.25 0.01 5.55
CA MET A 24 -3.94 -1.13 6.17
C MET A 24 -4.86 -1.87 5.21
N TYR A 25 -5.52 -1.16 4.27
CA TYR A 25 -6.38 -1.80 3.28
C TYR A 25 -5.61 -2.46 2.12
N LEU A 26 -4.32 -2.16 1.93
CA LEU A 26 -3.47 -2.82 0.92
C LEU A 26 -3.30 -4.33 1.16
N ILE A 27 -3.40 -4.80 2.41
CA ILE A 27 -3.43 -6.25 2.71
C ILE A 27 -4.63 -6.92 2.03
N PHE A 28 -5.80 -6.29 2.03
CA PHE A 28 -6.99 -6.83 1.35
C PHE A 28 -6.81 -6.84 -0.17
N ALA A 29 -6.16 -5.83 -0.74
CA ALA A 29 -5.77 -5.83 -2.15
C ALA A 29 -4.80 -6.99 -2.47
N MET A 30 -3.82 -7.23 -1.59
CA MET A 30 -2.87 -8.34 -1.73
C MET A 30 -3.56 -9.70 -1.63
N MET A 31 -4.50 -9.87 -0.68
CA MET A 31 -5.34 -11.08 -0.61
C MET A 31 -6.18 -11.28 -1.87
N GLY A 32 -6.76 -10.22 -2.43
CA GLY A 32 -7.52 -10.29 -3.68
C GLY A 32 -6.68 -10.74 -4.87
N ILE A 33 -5.44 -10.27 -4.96
CA ILE A 33 -4.51 -10.65 -6.04
C ILE A 33 -3.99 -12.07 -5.84
N LEU A 34 -3.75 -12.49 -4.60
CA LEU A 34 -3.40 -13.89 -4.32
C LEU A 34 -4.56 -14.83 -4.64
N LEU A 35 -5.80 -14.46 -4.31
CA LEU A 35 -7.00 -15.21 -4.70
C LEU A 35 -7.16 -15.28 -6.23
N TYR A 36 -7.00 -14.15 -6.92
CA TYR A 36 -7.01 -14.11 -8.38
C TYR A 36 -5.88 -14.98 -8.98
N SER A 37 -4.68 -14.94 -8.39
CA SER A 37 -3.56 -15.80 -8.76
C SER A 37 -3.91 -17.27 -8.61
N SER A 38 -4.48 -17.68 -7.47
CA SER A 38 -4.89 -19.06 -7.21
C SER A 38 -5.98 -19.53 -8.16
N ILE A 39 -7.01 -18.71 -8.39
CA ILE A 39 -8.12 -19.03 -9.32
C ILE A 39 -7.57 -19.17 -10.75
N THR A 40 -6.72 -18.22 -11.18
CA THR A 40 -6.19 -18.24 -12.54
C THR A 40 -5.21 -19.40 -12.73
N LYS A 41 -4.40 -19.77 -11.72
CA LYS A 41 -3.55 -20.97 -11.78
C LYS A 41 -4.33 -22.29 -11.86
N THR A 42 -5.52 -22.35 -11.26
CA THR A 42 -6.35 -23.56 -11.24
C THR A 42 -7.17 -23.73 -12.52
N PHE A 43 -7.57 -22.63 -13.17
CA PHE A 43 -8.50 -22.69 -14.32
C PHE A 43 -7.91 -22.20 -15.66
N PHE A 44 -6.79 -21.48 -15.67
CA PHE A 44 -6.19 -20.89 -16.88
C PHE A 44 -4.64 -20.96 -16.87
N ILE A 45 -4.04 -20.70 -18.03
CA ILE A 45 -2.57 -20.66 -18.21
C ILE A 45 -1.97 -19.65 -17.21
N PRO A 46 -0.90 -19.99 -16.47
CA PRO A 46 -0.37 -19.13 -15.41
C PRO A 46 0.02 -17.74 -15.94
N PRO A 47 -0.66 -16.66 -15.53
CA PRO A 47 -0.31 -15.31 -15.96
C PRO A 47 0.94 -14.83 -15.21
N LEU A 48 2.03 -14.54 -15.95
CA LEU A 48 3.25 -13.96 -15.38
C LEU A 48 2.98 -12.64 -14.63
N TRP A 49 2.01 -11.86 -15.09
CA TRP A 49 1.65 -10.55 -14.53
C TRP A 49 1.23 -10.62 -13.06
N THR A 50 0.72 -11.76 -12.58
CA THR A 50 0.30 -11.90 -11.19
C THR A 50 1.47 -11.84 -10.20
N LEU A 51 2.65 -12.31 -10.63
CA LEU A 51 3.88 -12.23 -9.84
C LEU A 51 4.40 -10.79 -9.76
N GLU A 52 4.40 -10.08 -10.89
CA GLU A 52 4.82 -8.67 -10.97
C GLU A 52 3.91 -7.79 -10.10
N MET A 53 2.58 -7.96 -10.22
CA MET A 53 1.61 -7.21 -9.41
C MET A 53 1.71 -7.52 -7.92
N ALA A 54 1.98 -8.77 -7.55
CA ALA A 54 2.23 -9.13 -6.16
C ALA A 54 3.49 -8.44 -5.61
N GLN A 55 4.57 -8.37 -6.40
CA GLN A 55 5.79 -7.68 -5.99
C GLN A 55 5.60 -6.17 -5.87
N PHE A 56 4.93 -5.51 -6.82
CA PHE A 56 4.65 -4.08 -6.73
C PHE A 56 3.80 -3.73 -5.50
N ILE A 57 2.83 -4.56 -5.16
CA ILE A 57 1.96 -4.34 -4.01
C ILE A 57 2.66 -4.63 -2.69
N MET A 58 3.51 -5.65 -2.64
CA MET A 58 4.41 -5.86 -1.49
C MET A 58 5.28 -4.63 -1.25
N VAL A 59 5.92 -4.09 -2.30
CA VAL A 59 6.76 -2.89 -2.18
C VAL A 59 5.91 -1.68 -1.74
N ALA A 60 4.75 -1.46 -2.35
CA ALA A 60 3.84 -0.38 -1.96
C ALA A 60 3.38 -0.52 -0.49
N TYR A 61 3.04 -1.73 -0.05
CA TYR A 61 2.64 -2.01 1.32
C TYR A 61 3.77 -1.73 2.31
N TYR A 62 5.00 -2.17 2.03
CA TYR A 62 6.15 -1.91 2.90
C TYR A 62 6.54 -0.43 2.94
N LEU A 63 6.50 0.26 1.80
CA LEU A 63 6.94 1.64 1.70
C LEU A 63 5.91 2.60 2.33
N LEU A 64 4.62 2.37 2.10
CA LEU A 64 3.53 3.17 2.68
C LEU A 64 3.28 2.79 4.16
N GLY A 65 3.35 1.49 4.49
CA GLY A 65 3.23 1.02 5.87
C GLY A 65 4.42 1.44 6.74
N GLY A 66 5.64 1.43 6.20
CA GLY A 66 6.86 1.86 6.90
C GLY A 66 6.91 3.37 7.15
N ALA A 67 6.42 4.19 6.22
CA ALA A 67 6.30 5.63 6.42
C ALA A 67 5.29 6.00 7.52
N TYR A 68 4.23 5.20 7.69
CA TYR A 68 3.27 5.37 8.79
C TYR A 68 3.79 4.84 10.12
N SER A 69 4.50 3.69 10.14
CA SER A 69 5.04 3.14 11.40
C SER A 69 6.14 4.01 12.00
N MET A 70 6.90 4.75 11.19
CA MET A 70 7.86 5.75 11.68
C MET A 70 7.20 6.99 12.31
N GLN A 71 5.89 7.17 12.09
CA GLN A 71 5.12 8.26 12.67
C GLN A 71 4.43 7.90 13.99
N LEU A 72 4.36 6.61 14.32
CA LEU A 72 3.79 6.09 15.57
C LEU A 72 4.85 6.08 16.68
#